data_AF-A0A9D4JZ92-F1
#
_entry.id   AF-A0A9D4JZ92-F1
#
_cell.length_a   1.000
_cell.length_b   1.000
_cell.length_c   1.000
_cell.angle_alpha   90.00
_cell.angle_beta   90.00
_cell.angle_gamma   90.00
#
_symmetry.space_group_name_H-M   'P 1'
#
loop_
_entity.id
_entity.type
_entity.pdbx_description
1 polymer ?
#
loop_
_entity_poly.entity_id
_entity_poly.type
_entity_poly.pdbx_seq_one_letter_code
_entity_poly.pdbx_strand_id
1 'polypeptide(L)'
;MEQNRQSPRDHTNKSNARKEFQDEANNSTDDKEFSEDLSRVLDFLAINEQLIQFRRKRHLSIEREHTLMRKAMGFNIRTYFFGSQAEGTTTSGLMSDIDLLQHFETFRLFLESENPPLQPYDHQIVLMVITNVCAPQYCFLLLIEPSKQARRFQKIDPKKVPVDCVDFYRVMADCIKSNNNTTGVMIPHTIMFGTLNQYPDKIKKANAKRHGPAESIWHTDHVNACYCKSLPKQCNIVFERPRPGHWPSNKTLKKAKKYGVFIVPQGPPKSTNICTYDNFDYQWRISTNLTERLFMFSLNTVHLKAYILTKMIRKELFVP
;
A
#
# COMPACT_ATOMS: atom_id res chain seq x y z
N MET A 1 -20.53 64.14 4.07
CA MET A 1 -19.59 64.37 5.18
C MET A 1 -19.52 63.09 6.00
N GLU A 2 -18.58 62.21 5.69
CA GLU A 2 -18.27 61.03 6.51
C GLU A 2 -16.76 60.78 6.34
N GLN A 3 -15.99 61.07 7.39
CA GLN A 3 -14.55 60.89 7.44
C GLN A 3 -14.25 59.48 7.96
N ASN A 4 -13.62 58.65 7.13
CA ASN A 4 -13.20 57.30 7.47
C ASN A 4 -11.74 57.33 7.96
N ARG A 5 -11.53 57.03 9.25
CA ARG A 5 -10.19 56.92 9.87
C ARG A 5 -9.56 55.57 9.54
N GLN A 6 -8.43 55.57 8.83
CA GLN A 6 -7.55 54.40 8.70
C GLN A 6 -6.48 54.42 9.80
N SER A 7 -6.39 53.32 10.55
CA SER A 7 -5.33 53.05 11.53
C SER A 7 -4.07 52.55 10.81
N PRO A 8 -2.85 52.98 11.19
CA PRO A 8 -1.61 52.41 10.67
C PRO A 8 -1.42 51.01 11.24
N ARG A 9 -1.05 50.05 10.38
CA ARG A 9 -0.60 48.70 10.79
C ARG A 9 0.91 48.71 10.99
N ASP A 10 1.35 48.39 12.20
CA ASP A 10 2.74 48.13 12.58
C ASP A 10 3.32 46.94 11.79
N HIS A 11 4.22 47.25 10.85
CA HIS A 11 4.94 46.27 10.03
C HIS A 11 6.37 45.97 10.54
N THR A 12 6.79 46.54 11.66
CA THR A 12 8.18 46.52 12.13
C THR A 12 8.56 45.38 13.07
N ASN A 13 7.60 44.63 13.64
CA ASN A 13 7.90 43.59 14.65
C ASN A 13 8.12 42.16 14.14
N LYS A 14 7.89 41.87 12.84
CA LYS A 14 8.10 40.51 12.30
C LYS A 14 9.50 40.24 11.75
N SER A 15 10.30 41.26 11.44
CA SER A 15 11.65 41.05 10.92
C SER A 15 12.70 40.80 12.00
N ASN A 16 12.51 41.32 13.21
CA ASN A 16 13.48 41.19 14.30
C ASN A 16 13.41 39.80 14.97
N ALA A 17 12.20 39.29 15.24
CA ALA A 17 12.02 37.94 15.78
C ALA A 17 12.55 36.82 14.85
N ARG A 18 12.60 37.08 13.53
CA ARG A 18 13.12 36.13 12.55
C ARG A 18 14.66 36.14 12.46
N LYS A 19 15.29 37.26 12.81
CA LYS A 19 16.75 37.39 12.91
C LYS A 19 17.28 36.79 14.22
N GLU A 20 16.62 37.05 15.35
CA GLU A 20 17.03 36.50 16.65
C GLU A 20 17.01 34.96 16.65
N PHE A 21 15.98 34.32 16.08
CA PHE A 21 15.94 32.85 15.92
C PHE A 21 16.99 32.29 14.96
N GLN A 22 17.46 33.07 13.98
CA GLN A 22 18.52 32.65 13.05
C GLN A 22 19.91 32.82 13.66
N ASP A 23 20.10 33.78 14.56
CA ASP A 23 21.38 34.03 15.22
C ASP A 23 21.61 33.09 16.41
N GLU A 24 20.56 32.68 17.14
CA GLU A 24 20.66 31.65 18.19
C GLU A 24 20.95 30.24 17.62
N ALA A 25 20.32 29.86 16.50
CA ALA A 25 20.55 28.56 15.87
C ALA A 25 21.96 28.42 15.24
N ASN A 26 22.66 29.53 14.99
CA ASN A 26 23.99 29.53 14.37
C ASN A 26 25.15 29.54 15.39
N ASN A 27 24.89 29.85 16.66
CA ASN A 27 25.94 30.08 17.68
C ASN A 27 26.08 28.98 18.75
N SER A 28 25.27 27.93 18.70
CA SER A 28 25.43 26.76 19.58
C SER A 28 26.42 25.76 18.98
N THR A 29 27.66 25.76 19.47
CA THR A 29 28.67 24.73 19.15
C THR A 29 28.23 23.35 19.62
N ASP A 30 27.50 23.30 20.73
CA ASP A 30 27.07 22.09 21.41
C ASP A 30 26.04 21.32 20.57
N ASP A 31 25.14 22.02 19.87
CA ASP A 31 24.16 21.39 18.98
C ASP A 31 24.81 20.75 17.73
N LYS A 32 25.90 21.35 17.24
CA LYS A 32 26.65 20.80 16.11
C LYS A 32 27.40 19.54 16.52
N GLU A 33 28.09 19.57 17.65
CA GLU A 33 28.82 18.41 18.18
C GLU A 33 27.87 17.24 18.46
N PHE A 34 26.73 17.51 19.13
CA PHE A 34 25.72 16.49 19.38
C PHE A 34 25.14 15.90 18.08
N SER A 35 24.84 16.73 17.08
CA SER A 35 24.33 16.26 15.79
C SER A 35 25.34 15.37 15.05
N GLU A 36 26.63 15.70 15.12
CA GLU A 36 27.69 14.90 14.51
C GLU A 36 27.85 13.56 15.22
N ASP A 37 27.88 13.55 16.55
CA ASP A 37 28.01 12.33 17.33
C ASP A 37 26.80 11.43 17.17
N LEU A 38 25.58 11.97 17.19
CA LEU A 38 24.37 11.21 16.89
C LEU A 38 24.44 10.61 15.48
N SER A 39 24.91 11.38 14.49
CA SER A 39 25.09 10.88 13.13
C SER A 39 26.08 9.71 13.07
N ARG A 40 27.21 9.79 13.79
CA ARG A 40 28.22 8.72 13.91
C ARG A 40 27.65 7.48 14.59
N VAL A 41 26.90 7.62 15.68
CA VAL A 41 26.24 6.52 16.36
C VAL A 41 25.25 5.81 15.42
N LEU A 42 24.47 6.57 14.66
CA LEU A 42 23.56 5.98 13.68
C LEU A 42 24.31 5.24 12.56
N ASP A 43 25.43 5.78 12.08
CA ASP A 43 26.25 5.09 11.09
C ASP A 43 26.84 3.79 11.65
N PHE A 44 27.28 3.79 12.91
CA PHE A 44 27.72 2.60 13.65
C PHE A 44 26.61 1.56 13.79
N LEU A 45 25.36 2.00 14.01
CA LEU A 45 24.16 1.16 13.98
C LEU A 45 23.74 0.71 12.56
N ALA A 46 24.64 0.85 11.58
CA ALA A 46 24.43 0.45 10.21
C ALA A 46 23.31 1.27 9.50
N ILE A 47 23.09 2.51 9.93
CA ILE A 47 22.15 3.47 9.34
C ILE A 47 22.92 4.49 8.49
N ASN A 48 23.77 3.99 7.59
CA ASN A 48 24.44 4.79 6.58
C ASN A 48 23.85 4.53 5.19
N GLU A 49 24.01 5.50 4.29
CA GLU A 49 23.38 5.47 2.97
C GLU A 49 23.79 4.23 2.15
N GLN A 50 25.07 3.90 2.13
CA GLN A 50 25.60 2.78 1.33
C GLN A 50 24.95 1.46 1.73
N LEU A 51 24.86 1.18 3.03
CA LEU A 51 24.27 -0.05 3.52
C LEU A 51 22.75 -0.09 3.32
N ILE A 52 22.05 1.03 3.48
CA ILE A 52 20.62 1.14 3.15
C ILE A 52 20.39 0.82 1.68
N GLN A 53 21.19 1.40 0.78
CA GLN A 53 21.09 1.14 -0.67
C GLN A 53 21.40 -0.32 -1.01
N PHE A 54 22.40 -0.93 -0.36
CA PHE A 54 22.71 -2.35 -0.51
C PHE A 54 21.51 -3.22 -0.11
N ARG A 55 20.92 -2.99 1.07
CA ARG A 55 19.73 -3.72 1.55
C ARG A 55 18.55 -3.59 0.60
N ARG A 56 18.26 -2.37 0.11
CA ARG A 56 17.22 -2.13 -0.90
C ARG A 56 17.45 -2.94 -2.16
N LYS A 57 18.67 -2.92 -2.71
CA LYS A 57 19.03 -3.70 -3.91
C LYS A 57 18.87 -5.20 -3.68
N ARG A 58 19.31 -5.69 -2.52
CA ARG A 58 19.13 -7.11 -2.13
C ARG A 58 17.65 -7.50 -2.11
N HIS A 59 16.79 -6.72 -1.46
CA HIS A 59 15.35 -7.01 -1.42
C HIS A 59 14.68 -6.93 -2.79
N LEU A 60 15.10 -6.00 -3.67
CA LEU A 60 14.62 -5.98 -5.05
C LEU A 60 15.06 -7.22 -5.86
N SER A 61 16.25 -7.78 -5.59
CA SER A 61 16.68 -9.06 -6.20
C SER A 61 15.80 -10.20 -5.73
N ILE A 62 15.61 -10.31 -4.41
CA ILE A 62 14.77 -11.35 -3.79
C ILE A 62 13.32 -11.24 -4.31
N GLU A 63 12.78 -10.03 -4.44
CA GLU A 63 11.45 -9.77 -5.04
C GLU A 63 11.33 -10.36 -6.45
N ARG A 64 12.35 -10.14 -7.28
CA ARG A 64 12.41 -10.63 -8.65
C ARG A 64 12.52 -12.16 -8.68
N GLU A 65 13.42 -12.74 -7.90
CA GLU A 65 13.61 -14.18 -7.79
C GLU A 65 12.34 -14.88 -7.32
N HIS A 66 11.70 -14.37 -6.26
CA HIS A 66 10.46 -14.93 -5.73
C HIS A 66 9.32 -14.85 -6.76
N THR A 67 9.22 -13.74 -7.50
CA THR A 67 8.25 -13.62 -8.61
C THR A 67 8.53 -14.65 -9.71
N LEU A 68 9.78 -14.81 -10.14
CA LEU A 68 10.14 -15.78 -11.18
C LEU A 68 9.88 -17.21 -10.75
N MET A 69 10.21 -17.55 -9.50
CA MET A 69 9.94 -18.87 -8.93
C MET A 69 8.44 -19.19 -8.91
N ARG A 70 7.60 -18.24 -8.47
CA ARG A 70 6.14 -18.41 -8.48
C ARG A 70 5.61 -18.62 -9.89
N LYS A 71 6.09 -17.86 -10.87
CA LYS A 71 5.73 -18.04 -12.28
C LYS A 71 6.18 -19.40 -12.82
N ALA A 72 7.36 -19.88 -12.46
CA ALA A 72 7.86 -21.20 -12.85
C ALA A 72 7.01 -22.34 -12.27
N MET A 73 6.41 -22.13 -11.10
CA MET A 73 5.45 -23.05 -10.47
C MET A 73 4.03 -22.94 -11.06
N GLY A 74 3.82 -22.14 -12.11
CA GLY A 74 2.51 -21.95 -12.76
C GLY A 74 1.59 -20.95 -12.07
N PHE A 75 2.06 -20.23 -11.05
CA PHE A 75 1.28 -19.15 -10.41
C PHE A 75 1.40 -17.86 -11.22
N ASN A 76 0.27 -17.19 -11.46
CA ASN A 76 0.26 -15.89 -12.13
C ASN A 76 0.35 -14.75 -11.11
N ILE A 77 1.40 -14.79 -10.28
CA ILE A 77 1.58 -13.89 -9.14
C ILE A 77 2.85 -13.07 -9.32
N ARG A 78 2.74 -11.79 -8.94
CA ARG A 78 3.88 -10.90 -8.73
C ARG A 78 4.05 -10.61 -7.25
N THR A 79 5.26 -10.78 -6.74
CA THR A 79 5.57 -10.51 -5.34
C THR A 79 6.16 -9.11 -5.20
N TYR A 80 5.86 -8.45 -4.09
CA TYR A 80 6.46 -7.19 -3.68
C TYR A 80 6.85 -7.26 -2.22
N PHE A 81 8.05 -6.76 -1.89
CA PHE A 81 8.47 -6.57 -0.50
C PHE A 81 8.28 -5.10 -0.09
N PHE A 82 7.70 -4.91 1.08
CA PHE A 82 7.44 -3.60 1.70
C PHE A 82 8.01 -3.55 3.12
N GLY A 83 7.79 -2.41 3.79
CA GLY A 83 8.22 -2.20 5.16
C GLY A 83 9.72 -1.99 5.33
N SER A 84 10.15 -1.95 6.60
CA SER A 84 11.51 -1.52 6.96
C SER A 84 12.62 -2.40 6.40
N GLN A 85 12.37 -3.70 6.23
CA GLN A 85 13.31 -4.62 5.61
C GLN A 85 13.56 -4.20 4.14
N ALA A 86 12.50 -4.11 3.34
CA ALA A 86 12.59 -3.72 1.93
C ALA A 86 13.09 -2.28 1.72
N GLU A 87 12.77 -1.39 2.65
CA GLU A 87 13.24 0.00 2.65
C GLU A 87 14.71 0.15 3.06
N GLY A 88 15.34 -0.91 3.57
CA GLY A 88 16.70 -0.91 4.11
C GLY A 88 16.84 -0.20 5.46
N THR A 89 15.73 0.16 6.09
CA THR A 89 15.65 0.96 7.32
C THR A 89 15.57 0.10 8.59
N THR A 90 15.50 -1.23 8.46
CA THR A 90 15.57 -2.16 9.58
C THR A 90 16.95 -2.12 10.28
N THR A 91 16.95 -2.35 11.58
CA THR A 91 18.16 -2.46 12.41
C THR A 91 17.98 -3.63 13.38
N SER A 92 19.07 -4.06 14.03
CA SER A 92 19.01 -5.08 15.09
C SER A 92 18.07 -4.69 16.23
N GLY A 93 17.98 -3.40 16.57
CA GLY A 93 17.02 -2.90 17.58
C GLY A 93 15.56 -2.88 17.08
N LEU A 94 15.35 -2.63 15.78
CA LEU A 94 13.99 -2.60 15.22
C LEU A 94 13.40 -3.99 15.00
N MET A 95 14.21 -5.02 14.65
CA MET A 95 13.78 -6.40 14.34
C MET A 95 12.45 -6.44 13.56
N SER A 96 12.34 -5.66 12.48
CA SER A 96 11.08 -5.54 11.76
C SER A 96 10.72 -6.82 11.03
N ASP A 97 9.45 -7.18 11.04
CA ASP A 97 8.87 -8.27 10.26
C ASP A 97 9.05 -8.03 8.75
N ILE A 98 8.84 -9.09 7.97
CA ILE A 98 8.88 -9.06 6.51
C ILE A 98 7.47 -8.83 5.99
N ASP A 99 7.21 -7.64 5.43
CA ASP A 99 5.94 -7.35 4.77
C ASP A 99 5.99 -7.78 3.29
N LEU A 100 5.18 -8.76 2.92
CA LEU A 100 5.10 -9.32 1.58
C LEU A 100 3.71 -9.10 1.00
N LEU A 101 3.62 -8.48 -0.18
CA LEU A 101 2.38 -8.33 -0.93
C LEU A 101 2.42 -9.19 -2.20
N GLN A 102 1.40 -10.01 -2.40
CA GLN A 102 1.20 -10.83 -3.59
C GLN A 102 0.10 -10.25 -4.45
N HIS A 103 0.47 -9.83 -5.66
CA HIS A 103 -0.44 -9.35 -6.67
C HIS A 103 -0.76 -10.47 -7.66
N PHE A 104 -2.05 -10.78 -7.81
CA PHE A 104 -2.52 -11.76 -8.79
C PHE A 104 -2.74 -11.07 -10.15
N GLU A 105 -1.91 -11.39 -11.13
CA GLU A 105 -1.96 -10.83 -12.50
C GLU A 105 -3.16 -11.35 -13.31
N THR A 106 -3.89 -12.32 -12.76
CA THR A 106 -5.17 -12.83 -13.25
C THR A 106 -6.29 -11.78 -13.17
N PHE A 107 -6.21 -10.84 -12.21
CA PHE A 107 -7.21 -9.77 -12.10
C PHE A 107 -6.81 -8.54 -12.91
N ARG A 108 -7.75 -8.06 -13.71
CA ARG A 108 -7.66 -6.77 -14.40
C ARG A 108 -8.68 -5.81 -13.83
N LEU A 109 -8.19 -4.79 -13.14
CA LEU A 109 -9.03 -3.76 -12.53
C LEU A 109 -9.06 -2.50 -13.39
N PHE A 110 -10.21 -1.84 -13.44
CA PHE A 110 -10.42 -0.52 -14.03
C PHE A 110 -11.36 0.30 -13.13
N LEU A 111 -11.28 1.63 -13.21
CA LEU A 111 -12.13 2.50 -12.39
C LEU A 111 -13.54 2.61 -12.98
N GLU A 112 -14.54 2.87 -12.14
CA GLU A 112 -15.93 3.15 -12.59
C GLU A 112 -16.06 4.29 -13.61
N SER A 113 -15.10 5.21 -13.65
CA SER A 113 -15.05 6.30 -14.64
C SER A 113 -14.40 5.92 -15.97
N GLU A 114 -13.92 4.68 -16.11
CA GLU A 114 -13.22 4.18 -17.28
C GLU A 114 -14.10 3.20 -18.05
N ASN A 115 -13.89 3.14 -19.36
CA ASN A 115 -14.51 2.09 -20.16
C ASN A 115 -13.89 0.73 -19.82
N PRO A 116 -14.70 -0.35 -19.78
CA PRO A 116 -14.16 -1.68 -19.61
C PRO A 116 -13.17 -2.01 -20.73
N PRO A 117 -12.13 -2.81 -20.45
CA PRO A 117 -11.15 -3.19 -21.47
C PRO A 117 -11.85 -3.96 -22.61
N LEU A 118 -11.68 -3.48 -23.85
CA LEU A 118 -12.32 -4.04 -25.05
C LEU A 118 -12.00 -5.53 -25.29
N GLN A 119 -10.80 -5.97 -24.91
CA GLN A 119 -10.34 -7.35 -25.03
C GLN A 119 -9.53 -7.72 -23.79
N PRO A 120 -10.15 -8.31 -22.75
CA PRO A 120 -9.37 -8.98 -21.73
C PRO A 120 -8.71 -10.21 -22.34
N TYR A 121 -7.50 -10.55 -21.87
CA TYR A 121 -6.89 -11.83 -22.23
C TYR A 121 -7.82 -12.97 -21.77
N ASP A 122 -7.82 -14.10 -22.48
CA ASP A 122 -8.77 -15.20 -22.25
C ASP A 122 -8.82 -15.69 -20.79
N HIS A 123 -7.72 -15.50 -20.04
CA HIS A 123 -7.55 -15.95 -18.67
C HIS A 123 -7.71 -14.85 -17.61
N GLN A 124 -8.06 -13.62 -17.97
CA GLN A 124 -8.20 -12.52 -17.01
C GLN A 124 -9.62 -12.32 -16.51
N ILE A 125 -9.75 -12.13 -15.20
CA ILE A 125 -10.98 -11.72 -14.53
C ILE A 125 -11.01 -10.20 -14.52
N VAL A 126 -12.05 -9.61 -15.11
CA VAL A 126 -12.20 -8.16 -15.19
C VAL A 126 -13.10 -7.66 -14.08
N LEU A 127 -12.58 -6.76 -13.24
CA LEU A 127 -13.28 -6.17 -12.11
C LEU A 127 -13.31 -4.65 -12.25
N MET A 128 -14.45 -4.05 -11.91
CA MET A 128 -14.62 -2.61 -11.81
C MET A 128 -14.42 -2.17 -10.36
N VAL A 129 -13.67 -1.08 -10.17
CA VAL A 129 -13.42 -0.46 -8.86
C VAL A 129 -14.39 0.70 -8.68
N ILE A 130 -15.25 0.59 -7.67
CA ILE A 130 -16.28 1.59 -7.34
C ILE A 130 -15.85 2.33 -6.08
N THR A 131 -15.80 3.66 -6.14
CA THR A 131 -15.23 4.49 -5.05
C THR A 131 -16.15 5.61 -4.58
N ASN A 132 -17.11 6.02 -5.42
CA ASN A 132 -18.04 7.12 -5.16
C ASN A 132 -19.00 6.89 -3.97
N VAL A 133 -19.30 5.64 -3.64
CA VAL A 133 -20.20 5.25 -2.53
C VAL A 133 -19.46 4.74 -1.30
N CYS A 134 -18.13 4.79 -1.30
CA CYS A 134 -17.30 4.30 -0.19
C CYS A 134 -16.73 5.46 0.62
N ALA A 135 -16.42 5.17 1.90
CA ALA A 135 -15.59 6.06 2.69
C ALA A 135 -14.21 6.26 2.01
N PRO A 136 -13.52 7.39 2.25
CA PRO A 136 -12.18 7.61 1.71
C PRO A 136 -11.24 6.44 2.04
N GLN A 137 -10.41 6.04 1.08
CA GLN A 137 -9.49 4.88 1.12
C GLN A 137 -10.15 3.51 0.93
N TYR A 138 -11.46 3.43 0.74
CA TYR A 138 -12.17 2.18 0.50
C TYR A 138 -12.82 2.15 -0.89
N CYS A 139 -13.08 0.94 -1.38
CA CYS A 139 -13.80 0.69 -2.62
C CYS A 139 -14.60 -0.61 -2.57
N PHE A 140 -15.54 -0.76 -3.51
CA PHE A 140 -16.12 -2.06 -3.85
C PHE A 140 -15.49 -2.60 -5.12
N LEU A 141 -15.43 -3.93 -5.24
CA LEU A 141 -15.07 -4.61 -6.48
C LEU A 141 -16.31 -5.24 -7.10
N LEU A 142 -16.66 -4.83 -8.31
CA LEU A 142 -17.77 -5.38 -9.09
C LEU A 142 -17.23 -6.23 -10.24
N LEU A 143 -17.63 -7.50 -10.27
CA LEU A 143 -17.49 -8.34 -11.44
C LEU A 143 -18.49 -7.94 -12.52
N ILE A 144 -18.01 -7.47 -13.65
CA ILE A 144 -18.84 -7.08 -14.79
C ILE A 144 -19.13 -8.27 -15.72
N GLU A 145 -20.33 -8.34 -16.30
CA GLU A 145 -20.71 -9.39 -17.26
C GLU A 145 -20.33 -10.83 -16.82
N PRO A 146 -20.70 -11.24 -15.59
CA PRO A 146 -20.33 -12.53 -14.99
C PRO A 146 -20.45 -13.72 -15.95
N SER A 147 -21.61 -13.83 -16.63
CA SER A 147 -21.90 -14.95 -17.54
C SER A 147 -20.96 -15.00 -18.74
N LYS A 148 -20.54 -13.85 -19.30
CA LYS A 148 -19.59 -13.81 -20.41
C LYS A 148 -18.20 -14.20 -19.94
N GLN A 149 -17.77 -13.71 -18.78
CA GLN A 149 -16.49 -14.10 -18.20
C GLN A 149 -16.46 -15.60 -17.87
N ALA A 150 -17.51 -16.15 -17.23
CA ALA A 150 -17.63 -17.59 -16.98
C ALA A 150 -17.53 -18.46 -18.24
N ARG A 151 -18.21 -18.06 -19.33
CA ARG A 151 -18.12 -18.77 -20.62
C ARG A 151 -16.71 -18.75 -21.22
N ARG A 152 -15.93 -17.69 -21.00
CA ARG A 152 -14.51 -17.67 -21.41
C ARG A 152 -13.70 -18.66 -20.58
N PHE A 153 -13.91 -18.68 -19.27
CA PHE A 153 -13.20 -19.60 -18.37
C PHE A 153 -13.50 -21.07 -18.64
N GLN A 154 -14.75 -21.43 -18.98
CA GLN A 154 -15.11 -22.79 -19.36
C GLN A 154 -14.36 -23.31 -20.61
N LYS A 155 -13.84 -22.40 -21.44
CA LYS A 155 -13.05 -22.75 -22.64
C LYS A 155 -11.56 -22.89 -22.34
N ILE A 156 -11.09 -22.49 -21.15
CA ILE A 156 -9.70 -22.61 -20.78
C ILE A 156 -9.42 -24.06 -20.39
N ASP A 157 -8.37 -24.64 -20.97
CA ASP A 157 -7.83 -25.92 -20.53
C ASP A 157 -7.52 -25.85 -19.02
N PRO A 158 -8.13 -26.70 -18.17
CA PRO A 158 -7.87 -26.71 -16.73
C PRO A 158 -6.38 -26.79 -16.38
N LYS A 159 -5.54 -27.40 -17.24
CA LYS A 159 -4.08 -27.47 -17.06
C LYS A 159 -3.37 -26.13 -17.26
N LYS A 160 -4.03 -25.17 -17.90
CA LYS A 160 -3.53 -23.80 -18.14
C LYS A 160 -4.10 -22.78 -17.15
N VAL A 161 -5.00 -23.20 -16.28
CA VAL A 161 -5.56 -22.35 -15.23
C VAL A 161 -4.52 -22.21 -14.11
N PRO A 162 -4.12 -20.98 -13.74
CA PRO A 162 -3.20 -20.77 -12.63
C PRO A 162 -3.73 -21.42 -11.34
N VAL A 163 -2.88 -22.18 -10.66
CA VAL A 163 -3.24 -23.02 -9.49
C VAL A 163 -3.88 -22.20 -8.37
N ASP A 164 -3.39 -20.97 -8.18
CA ASP A 164 -3.86 -19.99 -7.20
C ASP A 164 -5.27 -19.46 -7.46
N CYS A 165 -5.80 -19.66 -8.66
CA CYS A 165 -7.08 -19.10 -9.05
C CYS A 165 -8.20 -20.13 -9.00
N VAL A 166 -7.92 -21.43 -8.82
CA VAL A 166 -8.94 -22.51 -8.86
C VAL A 166 -10.06 -22.29 -7.85
N ASP A 167 -9.72 -21.97 -6.60
CA ASP A 167 -10.71 -21.70 -5.55
C ASP A 167 -11.49 -20.41 -5.83
N PHE A 168 -10.81 -19.38 -6.33
CA PHE A 168 -11.46 -18.14 -6.78
C PHE A 168 -12.46 -18.44 -7.90
N TYR A 169 -12.07 -19.24 -8.89
CA TYR A 169 -12.94 -19.64 -10.00
C TYR A 169 -14.14 -20.45 -9.55
N ARG A 170 -13.97 -21.33 -8.55
CA ARG A 170 -15.06 -22.11 -7.98
C ARG A 170 -16.07 -21.21 -7.28
N VAL A 171 -15.61 -20.34 -6.39
CA VAL A 171 -16.49 -19.38 -5.68
C VAL A 171 -17.19 -18.47 -6.69
N MET A 172 -16.48 -17.99 -7.70
CA MET A 172 -17.05 -17.18 -8.78
C MET A 172 -18.11 -17.95 -9.56
N ALA A 173 -17.85 -19.19 -9.94
CA ALA A 173 -18.83 -20.02 -10.66
C ALA A 173 -20.12 -20.19 -9.83
N ASP A 174 -20.00 -20.36 -8.51
CA ASP A 174 -21.15 -20.50 -7.61
C ASP A 174 -21.89 -19.16 -7.42
N CYS A 175 -21.18 -18.04 -7.31
CA CYS A 175 -21.76 -16.69 -7.33
C CYS A 175 -22.50 -16.37 -8.65
N ILE A 176 -22.04 -16.93 -9.77
CA ILE A 176 -22.66 -16.71 -11.08
C ILE A 176 -23.91 -17.57 -11.25
N LYS A 177 -23.87 -18.85 -10.83
CA LYS A 177 -25.03 -19.76 -10.88
C LYS A 177 -26.20 -19.28 -10.03
N SER A 178 -25.91 -18.61 -8.92
CA SER A 178 -26.94 -18.05 -8.02
C SER A 178 -27.55 -16.75 -8.54
N ASN A 179 -26.96 -16.08 -9.55
CA ASN A 179 -27.33 -14.73 -9.98
C ASN A 179 -27.49 -14.63 -11.51
N ASN A 180 -28.37 -15.46 -12.08
CA ASN A 180 -28.47 -15.67 -13.53
C ASN A 180 -28.87 -14.44 -14.38
N ASN A 181 -29.30 -13.32 -13.77
CA ASN A 181 -29.79 -12.13 -14.49
C ASN A 181 -29.11 -10.80 -14.11
N THR A 182 -28.02 -10.80 -13.34
CA THR A 182 -27.40 -9.55 -12.88
C THR A 182 -26.33 -9.03 -13.85
N THR A 183 -26.32 -7.73 -14.10
CA THR A 183 -25.30 -7.01 -14.88
C THR A 183 -23.92 -7.02 -14.21
N GLY A 184 -23.85 -7.28 -12.90
CA GLY A 184 -22.62 -7.55 -12.17
C GLY A 184 -22.83 -8.12 -10.78
N VAL A 185 -21.75 -8.61 -10.18
CA VAL A 185 -21.73 -9.23 -8.84
C VAL A 185 -20.65 -8.57 -7.98
N MET A 186 -20.98 -8.14 -6.77
CA MET A 186 -19.99 -7.61 -5.83
C MET A 186 -19.13 -8.73 -5.28
N ILE A 187 -17.83 -8.50 -5.20
CA ILE A 187 -16.83 -9.48 -4.76
C ILE A 187 -16.49 -9.23 -3.29
N PRO A 188 -16.84 -10.16 -2.38
CA PRO A 188 -16.43 -10.04 -0.99
C PRO A 188 -14.93 -10.23 -0.85
N HIS A 189 -14.31 -9.45 0.04
CA HIS A 189 -12.87 -9.53 0.28
C HIS A 189 -12.43 -10.86 0.91
N THR A 190 -13.37 -11.58 1.54
CA THR A 190 -13.18 -12.92 2.12
C THR A 190 -12.71 -13.95 1.09
N ILE A 191 -13.01 -13.77 -0.19
CA ILE A 191 -12.62 -14.69 -1.26
C ILE A 191 -11.09 -14.82 -1.38
N MET A 192 -10.33 -13.75 -1.10
CA MET A 192 -8.86 -13.79 -1.21
C MET A 192 -8.18 -14.52 -0.04
N PHE A 193 -8.93 -14.85 1.01
CA PHE A 193 -8.46 -15.68 2.12
C PHE A 193 -8.77 -17.18 1.90
N GLY A 194 -9.62 -17.54 0.92
CA GLY A 194 -10.06 -18.91 0.69
C GLY A 194 -8.95 -19.89 0.28
N THR A 195 -7.84 -19.40 -0.26
CA THR A 195 -6.65 -20.21 -0.61
C THR A 195 -5.95 -20.82 0.62
N LEU A 196 -6.30 -20.38 1.84
CA LEU A 196 -5.73 -20.88 3.09
C LEU A 196 -6.33 -22.17 3.62
N ASN A 197 -7.50 -22.57 3.11
CA ASN A 197 -8.11 -23.83 3.54
C ASN A 197 -7.32 -25.07 3.12
N GLN A 198 -6.32 -24.90 2.25
CA GLN A 198 -5.40 -25.95 1.80
C GLN A 198 -4.25 -26.24 2.80
N TYR A 199 -4.05 -25.41 3.82
CA TYR A 199 -3.02 -25.63 4.84
C TYR A 199 -3.57 -26.42 6.06
N PRO A 200 -2.76 -27.30 6.68
CA PRO A 200 -3.18 -28.13 7.81
C PRO A 200 -3.67 -27.29 8.99
N ASP A 201 -4.64 -27.82 9.75
CA ASP A 201 -5.40 -27.13 10.81
C ASP A 201 -4.58 -26.47 11.92
N LYS A 202 -3.28 -26.78 12.02
CA LYS A 202 -2.36 -26.17 12.98
C LYS A 202 -1.96 -24.72 12.63
N ILE A 203 -2.00 -24.32 11.36
CA ILE A 203 -1.69 -22.92 10.94
C ILE A 203 -2.91 -22.01 11.13
N LYS A 204 -4.12 -22.56 10.95
CA LYS A 204 -5.41 -21.83 11.01
C LYS A 204 -5.71 -21.19 12.37
N LYS A 205 -5.14 -21.70 13.47
CA LYS A 205 -5.44 -21.25 14.85
C LYS A 205 -4.50 -20.17 15.38
N ALA A 206 -3.35 -19.91 14.74
CA ALA A 206 -2.29 -19.17 15.40
C ALA A 206 -2.46 -17.63 15.38
N ASN A 207 -2.95 -16.99 14.31
CA ASN A 207 -2.75 -15.53 14.16
C ASN A 207 -3.80 -14.75 13.35
N ALA A 208 -5.03 -15.22 13.21
CA ALA A 208 -6.09 -14.39 12.62
C ALA A 208 -6.49 -13.25 13.58
N LYS A 209 -5.62 -12.25 13.77
CA LYS A 209 -5.99 -10.94 14.31
C LYS A 209 -7.09 -10.41 13.40
N ARG A 210 -8.33 -10.45 13.89
CA ARG A 210 -9.62 -10.35 13.18
C ARG A 210 -9.82 -9.19 12.18
N HIS A 211 -8.85 -8.29 11.98
CA HIS A 211 -9.07 -7.01 11.28
C HIS A 211 -7.94 -6.55 10.33
N GLY A 212 -6.87 -7.34 10.14
CA GLY A 212 -5.78 -7.02 9.20
C GLY A 212 -5.93 -7.75 7.85
N PRO A 213 -5.46 -7.16 6.71
CA PRO A 213 -5.43 -7.86 5.42
C PRO A 213 -4.30 -8.90 5.33
N ALA A 214 -3.42 -8.92 6.34
CA ALA A 214 -2.23 -9.73 6.36
C ALA A 214 -2.47 -11.06 7.06
N GLU A 215 -1.88 -12.10 6.49
CA GLU A 215 -1.68 -13.39 7.13
C GLU A 215 -0.23 -13.47 7.64
N SER A 216 -0.07 -13.58 8.95
CA SER A 216 1.26 -13.68 9.56
C SER A 216 1.71 -15.13 9.65
N ILE A 217 2.68 -15.52 8.82
CA ILE A 217 3.37 -16.81 8.89
C ILE A 217 4.78 -16.56 9.47
N TRP A 218 4.96 -16.95 10.72
CA TRP A 218 6.18 -16.71 11.52
C TRP A 218 6.50 -15.21 11.67
N HIS A 219 7.44 -14.69 10.87
CA HIS A 219 7.88 -13.29 10.84
C HIS A 219 7.60 -12.63 9.49
N THR A 220 6.70 -13.22 8.69
CA THR A 220 6.31 -12.70 7.39
C THR A 220 4.82 -12.43 7.36
N ASP A 221 4.46 -11.18 7.10
CA ASP A 221 3.09 -10.74 6.89
C ASP A 221 2.78 -10.80 5.39
N HIS A 222 1.90 -11.72 5.01
CA HIS A 222 1.48 -11.95 3.63
C HIS A 222 0.16 -11.24 3.33
N VAL A 223 0.15 -10.33 2.37
CA VAL A 223 -1.03 -9.61 1.91
C VAL A 223 -1.34 -9.96 0.46
N ASN A 224 -2.51 -10.52 0.22
CA ASN A 224 -3.03 -10.73 -1.13
C ASN A 224 -3.66 -9.45 -1.68
N ALA A 225 -3.43 -9.14 -2.97
CA ALA A 225 -3.91 -7.88 -3.54
C ALA A 225 -4.27 -7.99 -5.03
N CYS A 226 -5.21 -7.15 -5.44
CA CYS A 226 -5.49 -6.84 -6.84
C CYS A 226 -4.78 -5.54 -7.22
N TYR A 227 -4.34 -5.40 -8.47
CA TYR A 227 -3.68 -4.18 -8.93
C TYR A 227 -4.58 -3.39 -9.87
N CYS A 228 -4.80 -2.13 -9.55
CA CYS A 228 -5.43 -1.16 -10.44
C CYS A 228 -4.37 -0.19 -10.94
N LYS A 229 -4.13 -0.18 -12.26
CA LYS A 229 -3.14 0.71 -12.87
C LYS A 229 -3.54 2.18 -12.74
N SER A 230 -4.83 2.45 -12.75
CA SER A 230 -5.38 3.78 -12.66
C SER A 230 -5.51 4.22 -11.21
N LEU A 231 -5.37 5.53 -10.97
CA LEU A 231 -5.46 6.11 -9.63
C LEU A 231 -6.90 6.54 -9.34
N PRO A 232 -7.54 6.01 -8.29
CA PRO A 232 -8.78 6.57 -7.78
C PRO A 232 -8.66 8.06 -7.50
N LYS A 233 -9.72 8.84 -7.76
CA LYS A 233 -9.72 10.30 -7.49
C LYS A 233 -9.33 10.65 -6.06
N GLN A 234 -9.70 9.79 -5.11
CA GLN A 234 -9.36 9.94 -3.69
C GLN A 234 -7.84 9.98 -3.44
N CYS A 235 -7.03 9.36 -4.30
CA CYS A 235 -5.56 9.39 -4.19
C CYS A 235 -4.95 10.73 -4.64
N ASN A 236 -5.71 11.60 -5.31
CA ASN A 236 -5.21 12.89 -5.81
C ASN A 236 -4.68 13.79 -4.69
N ILE A 237 -5.23 13.68 -3.47
CA ILE A 237 -4.76 14.44 -2.30
C ILE A 237 -3.27 14.24 -2.04
N VAL A 238 -2.75 13.02 -2.25
CA VAL A 238 -1.32 12.69 -2.09
C VAL A 238 -0.48 13.47 -3.08
N PHE A 239 -0.99 13.73 -4.28
CA PHE A 239 -0.29 14.36 -5.39
C PHE A 239 -0.47 15.88 -5.42
N GLU A 240 -1.61 16.39 -4.98
CA GLU A 240 -1.99 17.81 -5.05
C GLU A 240 -1.58 18.61 -3.82
N ARG A 241 -1.26 17.96 -2.69
CA ARG A 241 -0.87 18.67 -1.47
C ARG A 241 0.28 19.66 -1.69
N PRO A 242 0.24 20.87 -1.11
CA PRO A 242 1.39 21.77 -1.05
C PRO A 242 2.58 21.09 -0.37
N ARG A 243 3.80 21.30 -0.88
CA ARG A 243 5.02 20.65 -0.38
C ARG A 243 6.09 21.69 -0.05
N PRO A 244 6.17 22.13 1.22
CA PRO A 244 7.32 22.88 1.70
C PRO A 244 8.61 22.08 1.43
N GLY A 245 9.64 22.73 0.91
CA GLY A 245 10.93 22.06 0.62
C GLY A 245 10.97 21.20 -0.65
N HIS A 246 9.93 21.23 -1.49
CA HIS A 246 9.91 20.58 -2.81
C HIS A 246 10.15 19.05 -2.82
N TRP A 247 10.00 18.39 -1.67
CA TRP A 247 10.07 16.93 -1.55
C TRP A 247 8.66 16.30 -1.47
N PRO A 248 8.41 15.19 -2.17
CA PRO A 248 9.25 14.60 -3.22
C PRO A 248 9.28 15.47 -4.49
N SER A 249 10.34 15.35 -5.28
CA SER A 249 10.51 16.14 -6.51
C SER A 249 9.36 15.91 -7.51
N ASN A 250 9.11 16.87 -8.41
CA ASN A 250 8.13 16.71 -9.49
C ASN A 250 8.40 15.47 -10.37
N LYS A 251 9.68 15.11 -10.57
CA LYS A 251 10.06 13.89 -11.29
C LYS A 251 9.61 12.64 -10.54
N THR A 252 9.80 12.61 -9.22
CA THR A 252 9.34 11.52 -8.34
C THR A 252 7.83 11.42 -8.33
N LEU A 253 7.10 12.55 -8.26
CA LEU A 253 5.63 12.57 -8.33
C LEU A 253 5.10 12.04 -9.65
N LYS A 254 5.68 12.46 -10.79
CA LYS A 254 5.33 11.94 -12.12
C LYS A 254 5.57 10.43 -12.21
N LYS A 255 6.64 9.92 -11.59
CA LYS A 255 6.92 8.48 -11.52
C LYS A 255 5.90 7.74 -10.64
N ALA A 256 5.59 8.28 -9.47
CA ALA A 256 4.58 7.72 -8.55
C ALA A 256 3.21 7.59 -9.21
N LYS A 257 2.77 8.59 -9.98
CA LYS A 257 1.49 8.53 -10.71
C LYS A 257 1.36 7.34 -11.68
N LYS A 258 2.48 6.75 -12.12
CA LYS A 258 2.49 5.59 -13.02
C LYS A 258 2.34 4.24 -12.29
N TYR A 259 2.46 4.22 -10.97
CA TYR A 259 2.41 2.98 -10.18
C TYR A 259 1.00 2.51 -9.81
N GLY A 260 -0.05 3.28 -10.11
CA GLY A 260 -1.42 2.87 -9.75
C GLY A 260 -1.60 2.64 -8.24
N VAL A 261 -2.50 1.71 -7.90
CA VAL A 261 -2.80 1.30 -6.52
C VAL A 261 -2.99 -0.22 -6.42
N PHE A 262 -2.76 -0.74 -5.22
CA PHE A 262 -3.25 -2.07 -4.84
C PHE A 262 -4.60 -1.95 -4.16
N ILE A 263 -5.44 -2.96 -4.36
CA ILE A 263 -6.71 -3.15 -3.67
C ILE A 263 -6.54 -4.38 -2.77
N VAL A 264 -6.58 -4.19 -1.45
CA VAL A 264 -6.28 -5.21 -0.45
C VAL A 264 -7.54 -5.59 0.35
N PRO A 265 -7.67 -6.85 0.81
CA PRO A 265 -8.88 -7.36 1.42
C PRO A 265 -9.01 -6.91 2.88
N GLN A 266 -9.31 -5.63 3.09
CA GLN A 266 -9.54 -5.03 4.40
C GLN A 266 -10.72 -4.05 4.35
N GLY A 267 -11.74 -4.33 5.15
CA GLY A 267 -12.85 -3.41 5.41
C GLY A 267 -12.51 -2.33 6.46
N PRO A 268 -13.43 -1.40 6.71
CA PRO A 268 -13.23 -0.33 7.70
C PRO A 268 -13.16 -0.86 9.16
N PRO A 269 -12.26 -0.34 10.02
CA PRO A 269 -11.99 -0.87 11.37
C PRO A 269 -13.15 -0.83 12.37
N LYS A 270 -14.18 0.01 12.15
CA LYS A 270 -15.33 0.17 13.05
C LYS A 270 -16.59 -0.59 12.59
N SER A 271 -16.43 -1.57 11.70
CA SER A 271 -17.52 -2.46 11.29
C SER A 271 -17.79 -3.51 12.37
N THR A 272 -18.36 -3.10 13.50
CA THR A 272 -18.64 -3.99 14.64
C THR A 272 -19.90 -4.84 14.50
N ASN A 273 -20.65 -4.70 13.40
CA ASN A 273 -21.91 -5.43 13.21
C ASN A 273 -21.75 -6.54 12.16
N ILE A 274 -21.61 -7.77 12.65
CA ILE A 274 -21.69 -9.01 11.86
C ILE A 274 -23.08 -9.20 11.22
N CYS A 275 -24.12 -8.46 11.62
CA CYS A 275 -25.47 -8.65 11.08
C CYS A 275 -26.28 -7.35 11.09
N THR A 276 -26.19 -6.53 10.05
CA THR A 276 -27.27 -5.63 9.59
C THR A 276 -26.82 -5.10 8.23
N TYR A 277 -27.41 -5.56 7.11
CA TYR A 277 -27.52 -5.04 5.73
C TYR A 277 -26.50 -4.03 5.09
N ASP A 278 -25.52 -3.51 5.82
CA ASP A 278 -24.36 -2.76 5.41
C ASP A 278 -23.21 -3.75 5.17
N ASN A 279 -23.12 -4.21 3.93
CA ASN A 279 -22.26 -5.28 3.44
C ASN A 279 -20.74 -4.94 3.51
N PHE A 280 -20.17 -4.81 4.72
CA PHE A 280 -18.75 -4.48 4.95
C PHE A 280 -17.77 -5.54 4.43
N ASP A 281 -18.21 -6.80 4.34
CA ASP A 281 -17.45 -7.92 3.74
C ASP A 281 -17.10 -7.68 2.27
N TYR A 282 -17.70 -6.68 1.62
CA TYR A 282 -17.49 -6.33 0.23
C TYR A 282 -16.61 -5.10 0.03
N GLN A 283 -16.27 -4.38 1.11
CA GLN A 283 -15.35 -3.26 1.02
C GLN A 283 -13.91 -3.74 1.02
N TRP A 284 -13.11 -3.13 0.17
CA TRP A 284 -11.68 -3.33 0.04
C TRP A 284 -10.96 -2.02 0.32
N ARG A 285 -9.70 -2.11 0.73
CA ARG A 285 -8.87 -0.94 1.01
C ARG A 285 -7.96 -0.62 -0.17
N ILE A 286 -7.87 0.66 -0.51
CA ILE A 286 -6.93 1.19 -1.48
C ILE A 286 -5.56 1.37 -0.79
N SER A 287 -4.52 0.78 -1.35
CA SER A 287 -3.15 0.83 -0.88
C SER A 287 -2.23 1.48 -1.92
N THR A 288 -1.45 2.46 -1.47
CA THR A 288 -0.46 3.20 -2.27
C THR A 288 0.97 2.73 -2.03
N ASN A 289 1.18 1.48 -1.59
CA ASN A 289 2.48 0.99 -1.11
C ASN A 289 3.63 1.16 -2.11
N LEU A 290 3.42 1.03 -3.43
CA LEU A 290 4.47 1.30 -4.42
C LEU A 290 4.88 2.78 -4.47
N THR A 291 3.91 3.69 -4.33
CA THR A 291 4.16 5.13 -4.24
C THR A 291 4.89 5.47 -2.94
N GLU A 292 4.46 4.91 -1.81
CA GLU A 292 5.14 5.08 -0.53
C GLU A 292 6.58 4.58 -0.58
N ARG A 293 6.80 3.36 -1.11
CA ARG A 293 8.14 2.80 -1.31
C ARG A 293 9.01 3.69 -2.19
N LEU A 294 8.46 4.26 -3.27
CA LEU A 294 9.19 5.22 -4.10
C LEU A 294 9.60 6.47 -3.31
N PHE A 295 8.69 7.00 -2.49
CA PHE A 295 8.99 8.16 -1.66
C PHE A 295 10.08 7.83 -0.64
N MET A 296 9.99 6.67 0.04
CA MET A 296 11.03 6.18 0.95
C MET A 296 12.39 6.04 0.26
N PHE A 297 12.40 5.56 -0.98
CA PHE A 297 13.64 5.43 -1.76
C PHE A 297 14.21 6.78 -2.20
N SER A 298 13.41 7.84 -2.20
CA SER A 298 13.82 9.20 -2.55
C SER A 298 14.24 10.06 -1.35
N LEU A 299 14.22 9.51 -0.14
CA LEU A 299 14.73 10.18 1.04
C LEU A 299 16.26 10.27 0.98
N ASN A 300 16.81 11.42 1.40
CA ASN A 300 18.23 11.57 1.63
C ASN A 300 18.62 10.97 2.99
N THR A 301 19.92 10.93 3.29
CA THR A 301 20.47 10.34 4.51
C THR A 301 19.94 10.97 5.79
N VAL A 302 19.79 12.30 5.83
CA VAL A 302 19.25 13.02 6.99
C VAL A 302 17.79 12.60 7.25
N HIS A 303 16.95 12.59 6.22
CA HIS A 303 15.56 12.16 6.35
C HIS A 303 15.46 10.69 6.79
N LEU A 304 16.32 9.82 6.27
CA LEU A 304 16.34 8.39 6.66
C LEU A 304 16.74 8.21 8.12
N LYS A 305 17.79 8.91 8.57
CA LYS A 305 18.23 8.90 9.97
C LYS A 305 17.11 9.38 10.91
N ALA A 306 16.47 10.50 10.58
CA ALA A 306 15.34 11.03 11.35
C ALA A 306 14.14 10.08 11.38
N TYR A 307 13.79 9.46 10.24
CA TYR A 307 12.72 8.46 10.15
C TYR A 307 13.00 7.24 11.03
N ILE A 308 14.22 6.70 10.97
CA ILE A 308 14.61 5.52 11.75
C ILE A 308 14.64 5.84 13.25
N LEU A 309 15.23 6.98 13.64
CA LEU A 309 15.19 7.46 15.03
C LEU A 309 13.76 7.57 15.55
N THR A 310 12.87 8.22 14.79
CA THR A 310 11.47 8.37 15.18
C THR A 310 10.80 7.00 15.35
N LYS A 311 11.10 6.03 14.47
CA LYS A 311 10.56 4.67 14.57
C LYS A 311 11.12 3.93 15.79
N MET A 312 12.40 4.08 16.10
CA MET A 312 13.02 3.52 17.30
C MET A 312 12.42 4.11 18.57
N ILE A 313 12.34 5.44 18.68
CA ILE A 313 11.71 6.14 19.80
C ILE A 313 10.26 5.68 19.96
N ARG A 314 9.50 5.60 18.87
CA ARG A 314 8.12 5.07 18.91
C ARG A 314 8.07 3.65 19.47
N LYS A 315 8.99 2.78 19.03
CA LYS A 315 9.05 1.38 19.47
C LYS A 315 9.37 1.27 20.96
N GLU A 316 10.38 1.99 21.44
CA GLU A 316 10.85 1.89 22.82
C GLU A 316 9.96 2.61 23.83
N LEU A 317 9.37 3.74 23.45
CA LEU A 317 8.63 4.60 24.41
C LEU A 317 7.10 4.46 24.34
N PHE A 318 6.54 3.99 23.22
CA PHE A 318 5.10 4.07 22.97
C PHE A 318 4.46 2.75 22.52
N VAL A 319 5.23 1.67 22.42
CA VAL A 319 4.64 0.33 22.27
C VAL A 319 4.33 -0.18 23.68
N PRO A 320 3.05 -0.46 24.02
CA PRO A 320 2.64 -0.96 25.33
C PRO A 320 3.20 -2.32 25.68
#